data_AF-A0A3S2NNQ8-F1
#
_entry.id   AF-A0A3S2NNQ8-F1
#
_cell.length_a   1.000
_cell.length_b   1.000
_cell.length_c   1.000
_cell.angle_alpha   90.00
_cell.angle_beta   90.00
_cell.angle_gamma   90.00
#
_symmetry.space_group_name_H-M   'P 1'
#
loop_
_entity.id
_entity.type
_entity.pdbx_description
1 polymer ?
#
loop_
_entity_poly.entity_id
_entity_poly.type
_entity_poly.pdbx_seq_one_letter_code
_entity_poly.pdbx_strand_id
1 'polypeptide(L)'
;MRQARTVWTVSRPLGTSKSPAGTSSRRWFITTREFEGIPQYMKGRVSYEQLNAAVSSMNAAATAKYKIFHQPVKGLSNHARKLHQRFKDQETKETKGQFFVVEEDIREFTQMKVDKRFQGILTMLRHCQRLRELRGGGLTRYLFL
;
A
#
# COMPACT_ATOMS: atom_id res chain seq x y z
N MET A 1 37.50 -50.41 24.42
CA MET A 1 36.96 -49.65 25.56
C MET A 1 36.94 -48.15 25.20
N ARG A 2 35.80 -47.48 25.44
CA ARG A 2 35.61 -46.02 25.71
C ARG A 2 36.07 -45.04 24.61
N GLN A 3 35.17 -44.56 23.75
CA GLN A 3 34.33 -43.34 23.87
C GLN A 3 35.09 -42.00 24.03
N ALA A 4 34.90 -41.09 23.07
CA ALA A 4 34.50 -39.67 23.21
C ALA A 4 34.47 -39.02 21.80
N ARG A 5 33.32 -38.82 21.15
CA ARG A 5 32.43 -37.62 21.18
C ARG A 5 33.12 -36.27 20.97
N THR A 6 32.84 -35.63 19.83
CA THR A 6 32.65 -34.18 19.69
C THR A 6 31.91 -33.92 18.36
N VAL A 7 30.58 -33.93 18.41
CA VAL A 7 29.71 -32.74 18.25
C VAL A 7 30.02 -31.95 16.98
N TRP A 8 29.37 -32.30 15.87
CA TRP A 8 29.20 -31.41 14.73
C TRP A 8 27.95 -30.55 14.97
N THR A 9 28.15 -29.34 15.49
CA THR A 9 27.15 -28.27 15.42
C THR A 9 27.05 -27.80 13.97
N VAL A 10 26.01 -28.23 13.25
CA VAL A 10 25.66 -27.64 11.96
C VAL A 10 24.91 -26.34 12.23
N SER A 11 25.57 -25.27 11.85
CA SER A 11 25.20 -23.87 11.89
C SER A 11 23.86 -23.60 11.20
N ARG A 12 22.98 -22.83 11.85
CA ARG A 12 21.87 -22.13 11.19
C ARG A 12 22.42 -21.17 10.12
N PRO A 13 21.91 -21.16 8.89
CA PRO A 13 22.00 -19.97 8.06
C PRO A 13 20.95 -18.96 8.54
N LEU A 14 21.42 -17.82 9.04
CA LEU A 14 20.65 -16.59 9.12
C LEU A 14 20.16 -16.25 7.71
N GLY A 15 18.88 -16.50 7.43
CA GLY A 15 18.21 -16.01 6.23
C GLY A 15 18.17 -14.49 6.27
N THR A 16 19.15 -13.86 5.63
CA THR A 16 19.20 -12.43 5.41
C THR A 16 17.97 -12.00 4.63
N SER A 17 17.14 -11.16 5.27
CA SER A 17 16.15 -10.31 4.66
C SER A 17 16.74 -9.62 3.42
N LYS A 18 16.38 -10.10 2.23
CA LYS A 18 16.50 -9.31 1.01
C LYS A 18 15.30 -8.36 0.99
N SER A 19 15.45 -7.18 1.57
CA SER A 19 14.58 -6.06 1.21
C SER A 19 15.08 -5.50 -0.12
N PRO A 20 14.33 -5.61 -1.22
CA PRO A 20 14.70 -4.92 -2.43
C PRO A 20 14.51 -3.42 -2.20
N ALA A 21 15.63 -2.69 -2.19
CA ALA A 21 15.63 -1.24 -2.29
C ALA A 21 15.05 -0.84 -3.66
N GLY A 22 13.75 -0.56 -3.69
CA GLY A 22 13.06 0.15 -4.75
C GLY A 22 12.87 1.60 -4.32
N THR A 23 13.83 2.44 -4.69
CA THR A 23 13.84 3.90 -4.51
C THR A 23 12.59 4.52 -5.15
N SER A 24 11.64 5.00 -4.33
CA SER A 24 10.75 6.17 -4.56
C SER A 24 9.54 6.22 -3.59
N SER A 25 9.18 5.11 -2.94
CA SER A 25 7.94 5.06 -2.13
C SER A 25 8.12 5.39 -0.63
N ARG A 26 9.25 6.00 -0.24
CA ARG A 26 9.56 6.30 1.17
C ARG A 26 8.59 7.29 1.81
N ARG A 27 7.88 8.09 1.01
CA ARG A 27 7.03 9.20 1.49
C ARG A 27 5.73 8.75 2.18
N TRP A 28 5.27 7.52 2.00
CA TRP A 28 3.97 7.06 2.53
C TRP A 28 4.08 6.07 3.68
N PHE A 29 5.25 5.47 3.89
CA PHE A 29 5.48 4.59 5.05
C PHE A 29 5.48 5.38 6.34
N ILE A 30 4.92 4.77 7.37
CA ILE A 30 4.88 5.34 8.72
C ILE A 30 6.09 4.83 9.48
N THR A 31 6.82 5.73 10.13
CA THR A 31 7.92 5.36 11.03
C THR A 31 7.38 4.93 12.40
N THR A 32 8.16 4.16 13.16
CA THR A 32 7.74 3.70 14.49
C THR A 32 7.41 4.87 15.42
N ARG A 33 8.17 5.97 15.34
CA ARG A 33 7.92 7.20 16.12
C ARG A 33 6.58 7.85 15.78
N GLU A 34 6.26 7.96 14.49
CA GLU A 34 4.96 8.49 14.06
C GLU A 34 3.82 7.58 14.54
N PHE A 35 4.00 6.26 14.43
CA PHE A 35 3.01 5.29 14.88
C PHE A 35 2.76 5.34 16.39
N GLU A 36 3.82 5.49 17.20
CA GLU A 36 3.71 5.65 18.65
C GLU A 36 2.93 6.93 19.01
N GLY A 37 3.15 8.01 18.25
CA GLY A 37 2.43 9.28 18.40
C GLY A 37 0.95 9.24 18.04
N ILE A 38 0.48 8.22 17.30
CA ILE A 38 -0.95 8.07 16.98
C ILE A 38 -1.72 7.72 18.26
N PRO A 39 -2.82 8.43 18.57
CA PRO A 39 -3.66 8.12 19.72
C PRO A 39 -4.20 6.68 19.70
N GLN A 40 -4.25 6.03 20.87
CA GLN A 40 -4.63 4.61 21.00
C GLN A 40 -6.02 4.30 20.45
N TYR A 41 -6.98 5.23 20.61
CA TYR A 41 -8.34 5.06 20.08
C TYR A 41 -8.38 5.01 18.54
N MET A 42 -7.40 5.59 17.83
CA MET A 42 -7.27 5.50 16.37
C MET A 42 -6.57 4.19 15.96
N LYS A 43 -5.56 3.76 16.72
CA LYS A 43 -4.82 2.53 16.46
C LYS A 43 -5.70 1.28 16.63
N GLY A 44 -6.60 1.31 17.62
CA GLY A 44 -7.41 0.15 17.97
C GLY A 44 -6.51 -1.05 18.30
N ARG A 45 -6.60 -2.11 17.50
CA ARG A 45 -5.75 -3.32 17.61
C ARG A 45 -4.75 -3.48 16.47
N VAL A 46 -4.58 -2.44 15.65
CA VAL A 46 -3.70 -2.49 14.47
C VAL A 46 -2.25 -2.33 14.92
N SER A 47 -1.38 -3.25 14.48
CA SER A 47 0.06 -3.14 14.72
C SER A 47 0.77 -2.31 13.65
N TYR A 48 1.98 -1.84 13.97
CA TYR A 48 2.86 -1.12 13.05
C TYR A 48 3.06 -1.87 11.72
N GLU A 49 3.33 -3.17 11.80
CA GLU A 49 3.50 -4.07 10.65
C GLU A 49 2.25 -4.08 9.77
N GLN A 50 1.07 -4.15 10.39
CA GLN A 50 -0.20 -4.19 9.67
C GLN A 50 -0.51 -2.87 8.96
N LEU A 51 -0.19 -1.74 9.60
CA LEU A 51 -0.31 -0.42 9.00
C LEU A 51 0.60 -0.30 7.77
N ASN A 52 1.88 -0.65 7.90
CA ASN A 52 2.81 -0.56 6.78
C ASN A 52 2.54 -1.59 5.67
N ALA A 53 2.03 -2.77 6.01
CA ALA A 53 1.57 -3.74 5.01
C ALA A 53 0.40 -3.19 4.17
N ALA A 54 -0.54 -2.48 4.81
CA ALA A 54 -1.64 -1.83 4.10
C ALA A 54 -1.15 -0.68 3.22
N VAL A 55 -0.23 0.16 3.72
CA VAL A 55 0.44 1.21 2.93
C VAL A 55 1.15 0.59 1.72
N SER A 56 1.88 -0.51 1.91
CA SER A 56 2.56 -1.20 0.81
C SER A 56 1.57 -1.71 -0.24
N SER A 57 0.43 -2.24 0.19
CA SER A 57 -0.63 -2.70 -0.71
C SER A 57 -1.25 -1.52 -1.48
N MET A 58 -1.53 -0.41 -0.80
CA MET A 58 -2.03 0.82 -1.44
C MET A 58 -1.02 1.38 -2.47
N ASN A 59 0.27 1.37 -2.15
CA ASN A 59 1.34 1.77 -3.07
C ASN A 59 1.41 0.84 -4.30
N ALA A 60 1.23 -0.46 -4.10
CA ALA A 60 1.17 -1.43 -5.20
C ALA A 60 -0.04 -1.18 -6.10
N ALA A 61 -1.21 -0.89 -5.52
CA ALA A 61 -2.42 -0.52 -6.26
C ALA A 61 -2.22 0.75 -7.08
N ALA A 62 -1.66 1.79 -6.47
CA ALA A 62 -1.33 3.04 -7.17
C ALA A 62 -0.34 2.78 -8.31
N THR A 63 0.74 2.05 -8.05
CA THR A 63 1.74 1.72 -9.07
C THR A 63 1.12 0.94 -10.24
N ALA A 64 0.28 -0.05 -9.97
CA ALA A 64 -0.42 -0.82 -11.00
C ALA A 64 -1.38 0.05 -11.83
N LYS A 65 -2.16 0.89 -11.17
CA LYS A 65 -3.06 1.86 -11.81
C LYS A 65 -2.30 2.79 -12.75
N TYR A 66 -1.28 3.49 -12.24
CA TYR A 66 -0.54 4.49 -13.01
C TYR A 66 0.35 3.85 -14.09
N LYS A 67 0.80 2.61 -13.90
CA LYS A 67 1.45 1.82 -14.95
C LYS A 67 0.52 1.61 -16.15
N ILE A 68 -0.74 1.23 -15.91
CA ILE A 68 -1.75 1.08 -16.98
C ILE A 68 -2.11 2.45 -17.57
N PHE A 69 -2.23 3.48 -16.73
CA PHE A 69 -2.61 4.83 -17.15
C PHE A 69 -1.58 5.47 -18.09
N HIS A 70 -0.29 5.28 -17.86
CA HIS A 70 0.78 5.82 -18.71
C HIS A 70 1.12 4.93 -19.91
N GLN A 71 0.65 3.67 -19.93
CA GLN A 71 0.92 2.76 -21.04
C GLN A 71 0.07 3.09 -22.28
N PRO A 72 0.65 3.08 -23.49
CA PRO A 72 -0.10 3.36 -24.70
C PRO A 72 -1.20 2.32 -24.95
N VAL A 73 -2.42 2.81 -25.19
CA VAL A 73 -3.65 2.01 -25.36
C VAL A 73 -3.58 0.95 -26.46
N LYS A 74 -2.67 1.14 -27.44
CA LYS A 74 -2.45 0.21 -28.55
C LYS A 74 -1.86 -1.14 -28.11
N GLY A 75 -1.19 -1.19 -26.96
CA GLY A 75 -0.61 -2.41 -26.39
C GLY A 75 -1.35 -2.97 -25.17
N LEU A 76 -2.52 -2.40 -24.81
CA LEU A 76 -3.30 -2.83 -23.65
C LEU A 76 -4.29 -3.95 -24.00
N SER A 77 -4.44 -4.90 -23.09
CA SER A 77 -5.49 -5.92 -23.17
C SER A 77 -6.89 -5.29 -23.09
N ASN A 78 -7.94 -6.02 -23.50
CA ASN A 78 -9.32 -5.54 -23.43
C ASN A 78 -9.72 -5.11 -22.00
N HIS A 79 -9.27 -5.84 -20.98
CA HIS A 79 -9.49 -5.49 -19.58
C HIS A 79 -8.72 -4.22 -19.19
N ALA A 80 -7.43 -4.13 -19.52
CA ALA A 80 -6.63 -2.95 -19.20
C ALA A 80 -7.10 -1.68 -19.94
N ARG A 81 -7.68 -1.83 -21.15
CA ARG A 81 -8.31 -0.73 -21.89
C ARG A 81 -9.57 -0.20 -21.17
N LYS A 82 -10.41 -1.08 -20.62
CA LYS A 82 -11.57 -0.69 -19.80
C LYS A 82 -11.13 0.04 -18.53
N LEU A 83 -10.11 -0.49 -17.84
CA LEU A 83 -9.52 0.17 -16.67
C LEU A 83 -8.96 1.55 -17.00
N HIS A 84 -8.19 1.66 -18.09
CA HIS A 84 -7.64 2.93 -18.55
C HIS A 84 -8.73 3.97 -18.86
N GLN A 85 -9.85 3.57 -19.48
CA GLN A 85 -11.00 4.44 -19.68
C GLN A 85 -11.62 4.87 -18.34
N ARG A 86 -11.89 3.92 -17.43
CA ARG A 86 -12.39 4.22 -16.09
C ARG A 86 -11.50 5.21 -15.34
N PHE A 87 -10.18 5.05 -15.40
CA PHE A 87 -9.23 5.96 -14.75
C PHE A 87 -9.34 7.39 -15.31
N LYS A 88 -9.52 7.53 -16.62
CA LYS A 88 -9.77 8.84 -17.24
C LYS A 88 -11.09 9.46 -16.80
N ASP A 89 -12.16 8.67 -16.68
CA ASP A 89 -13.47 9.16 -16.24
C ASP A 89 -13.48 9.55 -14.75
N GLN A 90 -12.60 8.94 -13.95
CA GLN A 90 -12.45 9.24 -12.52
C GLN A 90 -11.64 10.51 -12.22
N GLU A 91 -10.82 10.96 -13.18
CA GLU A 91 -10.03 12.20 -13.06
C GLU A 91 -10.96 13.41 -12.96
N THR A 92 -10.76 14.24 -11.93
CA THR A 92 -11.45 15.51 -11.76
C THR A 92 -10.45 16.66 -11.79
N LYS A 93 -10.95 17.90 -11.88
CA LYS A 93 -10.09 19.10 -11.81
C LYS A 93 -9.24 19.14 -10.52
N GLU A 94 -9.73 18.53 -9.44
CA GLU A 94 -9.06 18.48 -8.13
C GLU A 94 -7.99 17.39 -8.02
N THR A 95 -8.07 16.32 -8.83
CA THR A 95 -7.07 15.25 -8.85
C THR A 95 -5.95 15.49 -9.85
N LYS A 96 -6.04 16.55 -10.65
CA LYS A 96 -5.09 16.84 -11.72
C LYS A 96 -3.67 16.99 -11.17
N GLY A 97 -2.79 16.08 -11.57
CA GLY A 97 -1.37 16.08 -11.16
C GLY A 97 -1.11 15.42 -9.80
N GLN A 98 -2.13 14.80 -9.18
CA GLN A 98 -1.96 14.05 -7.94
C GLN A 98 -2.17 12.55 -8.17
N PHE A 99 -1.48 11.73 -7.38
CA PHE A 99 -1.69 10.29 -7.39
C PHE A 99 -2.88 9.94 -6.49
N PHE A 100 -3.87 9.24 -7.03
CA PHE A 100 -5.03 8.78 -6.28
C PHE A 100 -5.44 7.37 -6.63
N VAL A 101 -6.00 6.67 -5.64
CA VAL A 101 -6.64 5.36 -5.81
C VAL A 101 -8.08 5.45 -5.33
N VAL A 102 -8.97 4.70 -5.98
CA VAL A 102 -10.32 4.50 -5.46
C VAL A 102 -10.44 3.13 -4.80
N GLU A 103 -11.53 2.94 -4.08
CA GLU A 103 -11.83 1.66 -3.42
C GLU A 103 -11.81 0.47 -4.38
N GLU A 104 -12.35 0.64 -5.59
CA GLU A 104 -12.35 -0.40 -6.62
C GLU A 104 -10.93 -0.77 -7.08
N ASP A 105 -10.02 0.21 -7.17
CA ASP A 105 -8.64 -0.04 -7.59
C ASP A 105 -7.92 -0.90 -6.54
N ILE A 106 -8.19 -0.65 -5.26
CA ILE A 106 -7.62 -1.44 -4.17
C ILE A 106 -8.12 -2.88 -4.24
N ARG A 107 -9.43 -3.08 -4.46
CA ARG A 107 -10.01 -4.43 -4.58
C ARG A 107 -9.54 -5.17 -5.84
N GLU A 108 -9.27 -4.45 -6.93
CA GLU A 108 -8.81 -5.02 -8.20
C GLU A 108 -7.33 -5.42 -8.14
N PHE A 109 -6.47 -4.52 -7.65
CA PHE A 109 -5.02 -4.70 -7.70
C PHE A 109 -4.42 -5.33 -6.44
N THR A 110 -5.21 -5.44 -5.37
CA THR A 110 -4.76 -6.02 -4.10
C THR A 110 -5.82 -6.95 -3.53
N GLN A 111 -5.39 -7.93 -2.74
CA GLN A 111 -6.32 -8.82 -2.01
C GLN A 111 -6.85 -8.16 -0.73
N MET A 112 -6.68 -6.85 -0.58
CA MET A 112 -7.06 -6.11 0.62
C MET A 112 -8.56 -5.82 0.61
N LYS A 113 -9.24 -6.26 1.67
CA LYS A 113 -10.66 -5.95 1.87
C LYS A 113 -10.81 -4.56 2.47
N VAL A 114 -11.81 -3.84 2.00
CA VAL A 114 -12.15 -2.51 2.49
C VAL A 114 -13.14 -2.66 3.64
N ASP A 115 -12.61 -3.10 4.78
CA ASP A 115 -13.36 -3.36 6.00
C ASP A 115 -13.19 -2.23 7.04
N LYS A 116 -13.79 -2.39 8.23
CA LYS A 116 -13.63 -1.43 9.34
C LYS A 116 -12.18 -1.22 9.74
N ARG A 117 -11.34 -2.25 9.58
CA ARG A 117 -9.90 -2.17 9.87
C ARG A 117 -9.18 -1.30 8.85
N PHE A 118 -9.50 -1.44 7.57
CA PHE A 118 -9.00 -0.55 6.52
C PHE A 118 -9.42 0.90 6.79
N GLN A 119 -10.67 1.15 7.21
CA GLN A 119 -11.11 2.50 7.59
C GLN A 119 -10.32 3.07 8.78
N GLY A 120 -9.98 2.24 9.77
CA GLY A 120 -9.07 2.62 10.86
C GLY A 120 -7.68 2.98 10.34
N ILE A 121 -7.15 2.21 9.40
CA ILE A 121 -5.87 2.48 8.73
C ILE A 121 -5.89 3.81 7.98
N LEU A 122 -6.95 4.07 7.20
CA LEU A 122 -7.11 5.37 6.53
C LEU A 122 -7.16 6.52 7.52
N THR A 123 -7.84 6.35 8.66
CA THR A 123 -7.90 7.36 9.72
C THR A 123 -6.51 7.66 10.28
N MET A 124 -5.71 6.64 10.53
CA MET A 124 -4.32 6.77 10.97
C MET A 124 -3.45 7.48 9.93
N LEU A 125 -3.54 7.06 8.66
CA LEU A 125 -2.77 7.66 7.57
C LEU A 125 -3.16 9.12 7.32
N ARG A 126 -4.42 9.47 7.53
CA ARG A 126 -4.90 10.86 7.48
C ARG A 126 -4.35 11.70 8.63
N HIS A 127 -4.27 11.12 9.84
CA HIS A 127 -3.64 11.78 10.98
C HIS A 127 -2.16 12.07 10.73
N CYS A 128 -1.44 11.11 10.13
CA CYS A 128 -0.04 11.28 9.71
C CYS A 128 0.14 12.09 8.41
N GLN A 129 -0.93 12.70 7.87
CA GLN A 129 -0.90 13.52 6.65
C GLN A 129 -0.29 12.82 5.43
N ARG A 130 -0.42 11.49 5.33
CA ARG A 130 0.06 10.70 4.18
C ARG A 130 -0.96 10.56 3.07
N LEU A 131 -2.25 10.63 3.42
CA LEU A 131 -3.34 10.62 2.46
C LEU A 131 -4.37 11.71 2.74
N ARG A 132 -5.11 12.08 1.70
CA ARG A 132 -6.33 12.88 1.77
C ARG A 132 -7.48 12.14 1.10
N GLU A 133 -8.65 12.19 1.71
CA GLU A 133 -9.88 11.68 1.11
C GLU A 133 -10.61 12.81 0.38
N LEU A 134 -10.95 12.61 -0.89
CA LEU A 134 -11.84 13.47 -1.66
C LEU A 134 -13.08 12.68 -2.07
N ARG A 135 -14.25 13.18 -1.67
CA ARG A 135 -15.54 12.61 -2.06
C ARG A 135 -16.15 13.47 -3.15
N GLY A 136 -16.55 12.85 -4.26
CA GLY A 136 -17.21 13.56 -5.36
C GLY A 136 -17.77 12.62 -6.40
N GLY A 137 -18.95 12.93 -6.94
CA GLY A 137 -19.60 12.12 -7.99
C GLY A 137 -19.89 10.67 -7.57
N GLY A 138 -20.23 10.44 -6.30
CA GLY A 138 -20.51 9.10 -5.76
C GLY A 138 -19.26 8.22 -5.54
N LEU A 139 -18.06 8.75 -5.76
CA LEU A 139 -16.80 8.04 -5.58
C LEU A 139 -15.91 8.69 -4.52
N THR A 140 -15.29 7.84 -3.70
CA THR A 140 -14.28 8.24 -2.73
C THR A 140 -12.89 8.01 -3.32
N ARG A 141 -12.13 9.09 -3.46
CA ARG A 141 -10.77 9.11 -4.00
C ARG A 141 -9.79 9.30 -2.84
N TYR A 142 -8.82 8.40 -2.73
CA TYR A 142 -7.74 8.46 -1.77
C TYR A 142 -6.50 9.04 -2.46
N LEU A 143 -6.22 10.32 -2.19
CA LEU A 143 -5.10 11.05 -2.77
C LEU A 143 -3.88 10.88 -1.87
N PHE A 144 -2.75 10.55 -2.47
CA PHE A 144 -1.46 10.45 -1.78
C PHE A 144 -0.76 11.82 -1.80
N LEU A 145 -0.22 12.23 -0.64
CA LEU A 145 0.50 13.50 -0.43
C LEU A 145 2.04 13.32 -0.47
#